data_AF-A0A538TFL8-F1
#
_entry.id   AF-A0A538TFL8-F1
#
_cell.length_a   1.000
_cell.length_b   1.000
_cell.length_c   1.000
_cell.angle_alpha   90.00
_cell.angle_beta   90.00
_cell.angle_gamma   90.00
#
_symmetry.space_group_name_H-M   'P 1'
#
loop_
_entity.id
_entity.type
_entity.pdbx_description
1 polymer ?
#
loop_
_entity_poly.entity_id
_entity_poly.type
_entity_poly.pdbx_seq_one_letter_code
_entity_poly.pdbx_strand_id
1 'polypeptide(L)'
;MTESREVPTPPDDAGAAHQAAPARETGLARAAGIVSLATLASRLLGLIREQIFAAFFGAGLAVDAFQVAFRIPNLLRDLFAEGAMSAAFVPTLTRVQETEGREAAMRLANLVMNFLVVTVSAICILGIVFADHIVPLMAPGFGQVPGKLELTTQMTRIMTPFLLLVALAAAVMGVLNTRRVFFIPAIAPTMLNLALIASGFLIAPICPRFGLEPIVGMAFGVLLGGLGQLFIQVPALWGQGFRWRPEISFRDPGVLRIVTLMAPAAVGLAATQVNIFVNTFLASLLPQGSVSWLNYAYRLMQLPIGLFGVAIATVTLAEVSRHAARKEMPELKRTISFSLRFGLFLTLPATMILMALAHPIVALLYQHGRFG
;
A
#
# COMPACT_ATOMS: atom_id res chain seq x y z
N MET A 1 23.41 79.53 -30.61
CA MET A 1 24.31 78.51 -30.02
C MET A 1 23.72 78.14 -28.68
N THR A 2 23.01 77.02 -28.64
CA THR A 2 22.30 76.51 -27.47
C THR A 2 22.86 75.11 -27.27
N GLU A 3 23.74 74.92 -26.29
CA GLU A 3 24.34 73.63 -25.97
C GLU A 3 23.39 72.81 -25.09
N SER A 4 22.95 71.67 -25.64
CA SER A 4 22.21 70.62 -24.94
C SER A 4 23.11 69.94 -23.91
N ARG A 5 22.69 69.91 -22.64
CA ARG A 5 23.29 69.05 -21.61
C ARG A 5 22.65 67.66 -21.66
N GLU A 6 23.43 66.67 -22.08
CA GLU A 6 23.11 65.25 -21.92
C GLU A 6 23.14 64.85 -20.43
N VAL A 7 22.10 64.12 -20.01
CA VAL A 7 22.00 63.46 -18.71
C VAL A 7 22.52 62.03 -18.87
N PRO A 8 23.42 61.52 -18.01
CA PRO A 8 23.87 60.14 -18.11
C PRO A 8 22.81 59.19 -17.54
N THR A 9 22.37 58.23 -18.36
CA THR A 9 21.57 57.07 -17.95
C THR A 9 22.44 56.06 -17.19
N PRO A 10 21.97 55.49 -16.07
CA PRO A 10 22.66 54.37 -15.42
C PRO A 10 22.52 53.09 -16.26
N PRO A 11 23.47 52.15 -16.19
CA PRO A 11 23.39 50.91 -16.94
C PRO A 11 22.27 50.01 -16.41
N ASP A 12 21.55 49.39 -17.34
CA ASP A 12 20.52 48.37 -17.11
C ASP A 12 21.05 47.19 -16.26
N ASP A 13 20.66 47.15 -14.99
CA ASP A 13 20.72 45.94 -14.15
C ASP A 13 19.55 44.99 -14.51
N ALA A 14 19.41 44.69 -15.80
CA ALA A 14 18.50 43.68 -16.32
C ALA A 14 19.25 42.34 -16.47
N GLY A 15 19.72 41.77 -15.36
CA GLY A 15 20.63 40.61 -15.41
C GLY A 15 20.68 39.71 -14.18
N ALA A 16 19.67 39.75 -13.29
CA ALA A 16 19.60 38.85 -12.13
C ALA A 16 18.31 38.00 -12.13
N ALA A 17 17.99 37.40 -13.28
CA ALA A 17 16.98 36.36 -13.35
C ALA A 17 17.55 35.04 -12.80
N HIS A 18 17.35 34.81 -11.50
CA HIS A 18 16.97 33.53 -10.90
C HIS A 18 17.60 32.23 -11.50
N GLN A 19 18.93 32.12 -11.51
CA GLN A 19 19.60 30.84 -11.78
C GLN A 19 19.92 30.12 -10.46
N ALA A 20 18.91 29.50 -9.86
CA ALA A 20 19.09 28.55 -8.75
C ALA A 20 17.99 27.48 -8.75
N ALA A 21 17.98 26.56 -9.72
CA ALA A 21 17.10 25.39 -9.67
C ALA A 21 17.52 24.06 -10.37
N PRO A 22 18.74 23.79 -10.88
CA PRO A 22 19.02 22.49 -11.52
C PRO A 22 19.32 21.32 -10.54
N ALA A 23 19.76 21.61 -9.31
CA ALA A 23 20.17 20.57 -8.35
C ALA A 23 19.00 19.92 -7.57
N ARG A 24 17.85 20.59 -7.46
CA ARG A 24 16.67 20.07 -6.75
C ARG A 24 15.89 19.06 -7.58
N GLU A 25 15.73 19.30 -8.88
CA GLU A 25 14.96 18.43 -9.78
C GLU A 25 15.64 17.08 -10.03
N THR A 26 16.98 17.08 -10.14
CA THR A 26 17.78 15.86 -10.35
C THR A 26 17.71 14.89 -9.15
N GLY A 27 17.68 15.41 -7.92
CA GLY A 27 17.54 14.59 -6.71
C GLY A 27 16.16 13.92 -6.58
N LEU A 28 15.09 14.65 -6.93
CA LEU A 28 13.71 14.15 -6.93
C LEU A 28 13.48 13.10 -8.02
N ALA A 29 13.96 13.35 -9.24
CA ALA A 29 13.88 12.40 -10.35
C ALA A 29 14.62 11.09 -10.03
N ARG A 30 15.82 11.19 -9.43
CA ARG A 30 16.58 10.01 -8.99
C ARG A 30 15.85 9.23 -7.90
N ALA A 31 15.27 9.91 -6.90
CA ALA A 31 14.49 9.25 -5.85
C ALA A 31 13.24 8.56 -6.42
N ALA A 32 12.51 9.22 -7.34
CA ALA A 32 11.35 8.66 -8.02
C ALA A 32 11.71 7.42 -8.86
N GLY A 33 12.84 7.46 -9.57
CA GLY A 33 13.36 6.32 -10.33
C GLY A 33 13.69 5.11 -9.44
N ILE A 34 14.36 5.35 -8.30
CA ILE A 34 14.69 4.31 -7.32
C ILE A 34 13.42 3.67 -6.73
N VAL A 35 12.44 4.49 -6.31
CA VAL A 35 11.17 3.99 -5.77
C VAL A 35 10.38 3.21 -6.81
N SER A 36 10.37 3.67 -8.06
CA SER A 36 9.71 2.98 -9.17
C SER A 36 10.34 1.61 -9.44
N LEU A 37 11.67 1.54 -9.48
CA LEU A 37 12.39 0.27 -9.69
C LEU A 37 12.16 -0.71 -8.52
N ALA A 38 12.21 -0.23 -7.28
CA ALA A 38 11.91 -1.03 -6.10
C ALA A 38 10.48 -1.57 -6.12
N THR A 39 9.53 -0.74 -6.54
CA THR A 39 8.11 -1.14 -6.67
C THR A 39 7.92 -2.19 -7.76
N LEU A 40 8.57 -2.02 -8.92
CA LEU A 40 8.54 -3.01 -10.01
C LEU A 40 9.13 -4.35 -9.57
N ALA A 41 10.28 -4.34 -8.89
CA ALA A 41 10.89 -5.54 -8.35
C ALA A 41 9.97 -6.24 -7.33
N SER A 42 9.32 -5.46 -6.45
CA SER A 42 8.34 -5.99 -5.49
C SER A 42 7.12 -6.60 -6.17
N ARG A 43 6.60 -5.98 -7.25
CA ARG A 43 5.50 -6.53 -8.05
C ARG A 43 5.88 -7.83 -8.73
N LEU A 44 7.07 -7.90 -9.32
CA LEU A 44 7.58 -9.12 -9.97
C LEU A 44 7.76 -10.24 -8.95
N LEU A 45 8.35 -9.96 -7.79
CA LEU A 45 8.47 -10.94 -6.71
C LEU A 45 7.09 -11.38 -6.19
N GLY A 46 6.12 -10.46 -6.14
CA GLY A 46 4.74 -10.77 -5.80
C GLY A 46 4.09 -11.74 -6.78
N LEU A 47 4.39 -11.64 -8.07
CA LEU A 47 3.95 -12.61 -9.08
C LEU A 47 4.61 -13.97 -8.88
N ILE A 48 5.92 -14.02 -8.65
CA ILE A 48 6.65 -15.27 -8.34
C ILE A 48 6.03 -15.95 -7.12
N ARG A 49 5.77 -15.18 -6.06
CA ARG A 49 5.08 -15.66 -4.86
C ARG A 49 3.71 -16.26 -5.20
N GLU A 50 2.92 -15.65 -6.08
CA GLU A 50 1.62 -16.20 -6.48
C GLU A 50 1.74 -17.50 -7.24
N GLN A 51 2.69 -17.59 -8.17
CA GLN A 51 2.94 -18.82 -8.93
C GLN A 51 3.33 -19.96 -7.99
N ILE A 52 4.21 -19.68 -7.02
CA ILE A 52 4.59 -20.65 -5.99
C ILE A 52 3.39 -21.04 -5.12
N PHE A 53 2.58 -20.07 -4.71
CA PHE A 53 1.36 -20.33 -3.93
C PHE A 53 0.38 -21.21 -4.71
N ALA A 54 0.11 -20.89 -5.98
CA ALA A 54 -0.75 -21.65 -6.86
C ALA A 54 -0.20 -23.07 -7.11
N ALA A 55 1.12 -23.20 -7.31
CA ALA A 55 1.75 -24.51 -7.51
C ALA A 55 1.60 -25.43 -6.28
N PHE A 56 1.78 -24.88 -5.06
CA PHE A 56 1.68 -25.65 -3.82
C PHE A 56 0.24 -25.97 -3.41
N PHE A 57 -0.66 -25.00 -3.52
CA PHE A 57 -1.99 -25.09 -2.91
C PHE A 57 -3.15 -25.09 -3.92
N GLY A 58 -2.90 -24.80 -5.20
CA GLY A 58 -3.91 -24.77 -6.26
C GLY A 58 -4.96 -23.66 -6.07
N ALA A 59 -6.19 -23.95 -6.48
CA ALA A 59 -7.38 -23.14 -6.17
C ALA A 59 -8.43 -24.06 -5.53
N GLY A 60 -8.63 -23.93 -4.22
CA GLY A 60 -9.50 -24.85 -3.47
C GLY A 60 -9.79 -24.35 -2.05
N LEU A 61 -10.34 -25.23 -1.20
CA LEU A 61 -10.82 -24.92 0.15
C LEU A 61 -9.79 -24.14 0.97
N ALA A 62 -8.57 -24.66 1.05
CA ALA A 62 -7.48 -24.09 1.82
C ALA A 62 -7.10 -22.67 1.32
N VAL A 63 -7.07 -22.47 0.00
CA VAL A 63 -6.69 -21.18 -0.60
C VAL A 63 -7.79 -20.14 -0.44
N ASP A 64 -9.05 -20.53 -0.64
CA ASP A 64 -10.20 -19.67 -0.35
C ASP A 64 -10.18 -19.23 1.12
N ALA A 65 -9.94 -20.17 2.04
CA ALA A 65 -9.82 -19.89 3.46
C ALA A 65 -8.68 -18.91 3.75
N PHE A 66 -7.50 -19.11 3.16
CA PHE A 66 -6.35 -18.22 3.34
C PHE A 66 -6.65 -16.81 2.82
N GLN A 67 -7.28 -16.71 1.65
CA GLN A 67 -7.57 -15.42 1.03
C GLN A 67 -8.59 -14.61 1.84
N VAL A 68 -9.67 -15.25 2.32
CA VAL A 68 -10.62 -14.59 3.23
C VAL A 68 -9.94 -14.23 4.54
N ALA A 69 -9.17 -15.14 5.13
CA ALA A 69 -8.48 -14.90 6.39
C ALA A 69 -7.50 -13.71 6.30
N PHE A 70 -6.74 -13.61 5.21
CA PHE A 70 -5.79 -12.52 4.97
C PHE A 70 -6.49 -11.21 4.59
N ARG A 71 -7.63 -11.28 3.92
CA ARG A 71 -8.41 -10.11 3.52
C ARG A 71 -8.85 -9.29 4.73
N ILE A 72 -9.26 -9.91 5.84
CA ILE A 72 -9.73 -9.20 7.05
C ILE A 72 -8.70 -8.18 7.56
N PRO A 73 -7.46 -8.57 7.97
CA PRO A 73 -6.46 -7.62 8.41
C PRO A 73 -5.98 -6.71 7.27
N ASN A 74 -6.00 -7.16 6.02
CA ASN A 74 -5.55 -6.34 4.90
C ASN A 74 -6.51 -5.18 4.58
N LEU A 75 -7.83 -5.38 4.69
CA LEU A 75 -8.82 -4.30 4.56
C LEU A 75 -8.58 -3.22 5.62
N LEU A 76 -8.33 -3.63 6.86
CA LEU A 76 -8.02 -2.71 7.97
C LEU A 76 -6.69 -1.98 7.74
N ARG A 77 -5.67 -2.67 7.22
CA ARG A 77 -4.39 -2.06 6.83
C ARG A 77 -4.60 -0.99 5.78
N ASP A 78 -5.34 -1.29 4.71
CA ASP A 78 -5.55 -0.36 3.60
C ASP A 78 -6.36 0.87 4.04
N LEU A 79 -7.34 0.68 4.94
CA LEU A 79 -8.16 1.76 5.48
C LEU A 79 -7.39 2.65 6.47
N PHE A 80 -6.71 2.06 7.46
CA PHE A 80 -6.12 2.78 8.58
C PHE A 80 -4.64 3.08 8.44
N ALA A 81 -3.82 2.13 7.98
CA ALA A 81 -2.36 2.22 8.01
C ALA A 81 -1.77 2.86 6.74
N GLU A 82 -1.98 2.26 5.57
CA GLU A 82 -1.37 2.75 4.33
C GLU A 82 -2.07 4.02 3.82
N GLY A 83 -3.40 4.07 3.88
CA GLY A 83 -4.21 5.16 3.35
C GLY A 83 -4.34 6.36 4.28
N ALA A 84 -5.20 6.26 5.29
CA ALA A 84 -5.58 7.39 6.14
C ALA A 84 -4.39 7.93 6.96
N MET A 85 -3.60 7.04 7.58
CA MET A 85 -2.49 7.47 8.43
C MET A 85 -1.38 8.15 7.64
N SER A 86 -0.91 7.60 6.52
CA SER A 86 0.14 8.24 5.71
C SER A 86 -0.26 9.65 5.23
N ALA A 87 -1.53 9.82 4.82
CA ALA A 87 -2.05 11.10 4.33
C ALA A 87 -2.13 12.18 5.43
N ALA A 88 -2.34 11.79 6.68
CA ALA A 88 -2.46 12.71 7.82
C ALA A 88 -1.13 12.90 8.57
N PHE A 89 -0.36 11.83 8.72
CA PHE A 89 0.85 11.76 9.54
C PHE A 89 2.02 12.49 8.88
N VAL A 90 2.31 12.22 7.61
CA VAL A 90 3.47 12.81 6.92
C VAL A 90 3.38 14.35 6.89
N PRO A 91 2.25 14.98 6.49
CA PRO A 91 2.14 16.44 6.51
C PRO A 91 2.21 17.03 7.92
N THR A 92 1.59 16.37 8.90
CA THR A 92 1.60 16.86 10.29
C THR A 92 3.00 16.78 10.90
N LEU A 93 3.70 15.67 10.69
CA LEU A 93 5.08 15.48 11.14
C LEU A 93 6.05 16.44 10.44
N THR A 94 5.86 16.67 9.13
CA THR A 94 6.65 17.65 8.37
C THR A 94 6.46 19.04 8.94
N ARG A 95 5.22 19.46 9.17
CA ARG A 95 4.92 20.76 9.78
C ARG A 95 5.61 20.93 11.13
N VAL A 96 5.46 19.98 12.05
CA VAL A 96 6.10 20.04 13.38
C VAL A 96 7.63 20.08 13.25
N GLN A 97 8.20 19.33 12.30
CA GLN A 97 9.64 19.37 12.04
C GLN A 97 10.12 20.74 11.57
N GLU A 98 9.36 21.41 10.71
CA GLU A 98 9.71 22.74 10.18
C GLU A 98 9.44 23.87 11.19
N THR A 99 8.41 23.77 12.03
CA THR A 99 8.01 24.86 12.95
C THR A 99 8.60 24.72 14.36
N GLU A 100 8.72 23.50 14.86
CA GLU A 100 9.11 23.19 16.25
C GLU A 100 10.43 22.40 16.33
N GLY A 101 11.00 22.04 15.18
CA GLY A 101 12.29 21.40 15.07
C GLY A 101 12.26 19.87 15.19
N ARG A 102 13.46 19.30 15.13
CA ARG A 102 13.67 17.84 15.03
C ARG A 102 13.20 17.08 16.26
N GLU A 103 13.48 17.58 17.46
CA GLU A 103 13.16 16.88 18.71
C GLU A 103 11.64 16.77 18.90
N ALA A 104 10.91 17.86 18.66
CA ALA A 104 9.45 17.87 18.70
C ALA A 104 8.84 16.87 17.69
N ALA A 105 9.38 16.79 16.47
CA ALA A 105 8.94 15.80 15.49
C ALA A 105 9.21 14.36 15.94
N MET A 106 10.37 14.08 16.54
CA MET A 106 10.67 12.73 17.06
C MET A 106 9.82 12.36 18.28
N ARG A 107 9.46 13.35 19.12
CA ARG A 107 8.50 13.17 20.19
C ARG A 107 7.12 12.84 19.63
N LEU A 108 6.63 13.60 18.64
CA LEU A 108 5.35 13.31 17.99
C LEU A 108 5.35 11.92 17.34
N ALA A 109 6.42 11.53 16.65
CA ALA A 109 6.55 10.19 16.09
C ALA A 109 6.48 9.09 17.16
N ASN A 110 7.07 9.30 18.34
CA ASN A 110 6.95 8.40 19.49
C ASN A 110 5.51 8.30 19.99
N LEU A 111 4.84 9.44 20.20
CA LEU A 111 3.44 9.48 20.62
C LEU A 111 2.53 8.74 19.64
N VAL A 112 2.73 8.94 18.33
CA VAL A 112 1.96 8.26 17.28
C VAL A 112 2.24 6.77 17.26
N MET A 113 3.50 6.34 17.35
CA MET A 113 3.81 4.90 17.42
C MET A 113 3.21 4.24 18.66
N ASN A 114 3.29 4.86 19.83
CA ASN A 114 2.68 4.30 21.04
C ASN A 114 1.15 4.30 20.96
N PHE A 115 0.56 5.35 20.37
CA PHE A 115 -0.88 5.39 20.09
C PHE A 115 -1.29 4.22 19.18
N LEU A 116 -0.53 3.94 18.11
CA LEU A 116 -0.77 2.80 17.23
C LEU A 116 -0.59 1.47 17.95
N VAL A 117 0.46 1.31 18.77
CA VAL A 117 0.65 0.11 19.59
C VAL A 117 -0.58 -0.15 20.44
N VAL A 118 -1.08 0.84 21.17
CA VAL A 118 -2.24 0.66 22.05
C VAL A 118 -3.51 0.40 21.25
N THR A 119 -3.83 1.26 20.29
CA THR A 119 -5.12 1.21 19.57
C THR A 119 -5.19 0.03 18.61
N VAL A 120 -4.13 -0.23 17.84
CA VAL A 120 -4.11 -1.34 16.88
C VAL A 120 -3.98 -2.68 17.59
N SER A 121 -3.27 -2.77 18.73
CA SER A 121 -3.29 -4.00 19.53
C SER A 121 -4.68 -4.29 20.09
N ALA A 122 -5.41 -3.26 20.55
CA ALA A 122 -6.79 -3.45 20.97
C ALA A 122 -7.67 -3.96 19.82
N ILE A 123 -7.55 -3.39 18.62
CA ILE A 123 -8.24 -3.87 17.42
C ILE A 123 -7.83 -5.31 17.08
N CYS A 124 -6.55 -5.66 17.21
CA CYS A 124 -6.07 -7.02 16.96
C CYS A 124 -6.66 -8.02 17.96
N ILE A 125 -6.68 -7.69 19.25
CA ILE A 125 -7.27 -8.53 20.30
C ILE A 125 -8.76 -8.73 20.00
N LEU A 126 -9.49 -7.66 19.69
CA LEU A 126 -10.90 -7.76 19.30
C LEU A 126 -11.07 -8.63 18.04
N GLY A 127 -10.23 -8.46 17.03
CA GLY A 127 -10.26 -9.26 15.81
C GLY A 127 -10.00 -10.76 16.05
N ILE A 128 -9.12 -11.10 17.00
CA ILE A 128 -8.83 -12.49 17.38
C ILE A 128 -9.99 -13.09 18.17
N VAL A 129 -10.51 -12.36 19.16
CA VAL A 129 -11.62 -12.81 20.02
C VAL A 129 -12.89 -12.98 19.20
N PHE A 130 -13.22 -12.01 18.35
CA PHE A 130 -14.42 -12.03 17.51
C PHE A 130 -14.21 -12.67 16.14
N ALA A 131 -13.09 -13.38 15.91
CA ALA A 131 -12.81 -14.02 14.63
C ALA A 131 -13.95 -14.97 14.18
N ASP A 132 -14.52 -15.72 15.13
CA ASP A 132 -15.65 -16.65 14.88
C ASP A 132 -16.91 -15.93 14.37
N HIS A 133 -17.02 -14.62 14.56
CA HIS A 133 -18.17 -13.81 14.12
C HIS A 133 -17.84 -12.97 12.88
N ILE A 134 -16.60 -12.48 12.80
CA ILE A 134 -16.11 -11.69 11.66
C ILE A 134 -16.03 -12.56 10.40
N VAL A 135 -15.55 -13.80 10.51
CA VAL A 135 -15.37 -14.67 9.35
C VAL A 135 -16.71 -15.05 8.69
N PRO A 136 -17.74 -15.53 9.41
CA PRO A 136 -19.06 -15.77 8.81
C PRO A 136 -19.72 -14.51 8.24
N LEU A 137 -19.44 -13.33 8.81
CA LEU A 137 -19.94 -12.07 8.26
C LEU A 137 -19.29 -11.75 6.90
N MET A 138 -18.00 -12.03 6.75
CA MET A 138 -17.27 -11.75 5.50
C MET A 138 -17.46 -12.83 4.44
N ALA A 139 -17.62 -14.08 4.85
CA ALA A 139 -17.76 -15.23 3.96
C ALA A 139 -18.85 -16.20 4.45
N PRO A 140 -20.13 -15.80 4.42
CA PRO A 140 -21.23 -16.62 4.97
C PRO A 140 -21.38 -17.98 4.30
N GLY A 141 -21.01 -18.12 3.03
CA GLY A 141 -21.10 -19.41 2.32
C GLY A 141 -20.08 -20.45 2.79
N PHE A 142 -19.07 -20.07 3.59
CA PHE A 142 -18.05 -21.02 4.06
C PHE A 142 -18.57 -22.00 5.11
N GLY A 143 -19.65 -21.65 5.82
CA GLY A 143 -20.30 -22.56 6.78
C GLY A 143 -20.93 -23.80 6.13
N GLN A 144 -21.13 -23.79 4.80
CA GLN A 144 -21.67 -24.93 4.06
C GLN A 144 -20.62 -25.98 3.72
N VAL A 145 -19.33 -25.66 3.86
CA VAL A 145 -18.21 -26.54 3.53
C VAL A 145 -17.50 -26.98 4.82
N PRO A 146 -17.55 -28.28 5.18
CA PRO A 146 -16.95 -28.78 6.41
C PRO A 146 -15.47 -28.41 6.54
N GLY A 147 -15.06 -27.85 7.69
CA GLY A 147 -13.68 -27.49 7.99
C GLY A 147 -13.20 -26.17 7.40
N LYS A 148 -13.91 -25.60 6.40
CA LYS A 148 -13.47 -24.37 5.72
C LYS A 148 -13.58 -23.15 6.63
N LEU A 149 -14.68 -23.04 7.37
CA LEU A 149 -14.93 -21.92 8.27
C LEU A 149 -13.96 -21.95 9.46
N GLU A 150 -13.71 -23.12 10.03
CA GLU A 150 -12.79 -23.34 11.14
C GLU A 150 -11.35 -22.99 10.74
N LEU A 151 -10.90 -23.50 9.57
CA LEU A 151 -9.58 -23.20 9.03
C LEU A 151 -9.41 -21.69 8.75
N THR A 152 -10.42 -21.07 8.15
CA THR A 152 -10.41 -19.62 7.87
C THR A 152 -10.27 -18.84 9.18
N THR A 153 -11.07 -19.18 10.18
CA THR A 153 -11.05 -18.54 11.51
C THR A 153 -9.70 -18.71 12.20
N GLN A 154 -9.13 -19.91 12.18
CA GLN A 154 -7.80 -20.17 12.74
C GLN A 154 -6.75 -19.28 12.08
N MET A 155 -6.74 -19.20 10.75
CA MET A 155 -5.81 -18.34 10.02
C MET A 155 -6.07 -16.86 10.27
N THR A 156 -7.32 -16.41 10.40
CA THR A 156 -7.65 -15.02 10.77
C THR A 156 -7.03 -14.67 12.11
N ARG A 157 -7.16 -15.53 13.12
CA ARG A 157 -6.55 -15.32 14.44
C ARG A 157 -5.03 -15.19 14.34
N ILE A 158 -4.39 -16.07 13.56
CA ILE A 158 -2.93 -16.05 13.35
C ILE A 158 -2.50 -14.78 12.59
N MET A 159 -3.23 -14.38 11.54
CA MET A 159 -2.83 -13.27 10.69
C MET A 159 -3.18 -11.90 11.28
N THR A 160 -4.19 -11.78 12.15
CA THR A 160 -4.65 -10.48 12.65
C THR A 160 -3.54 -9.61 13.25
N PRO A 161 -2.57 -10.12 14.05
CA PRO A 161 -1.43 -9.34 14.55
C PRO A 161 -0.56 -8.68 13.46
N PHE A 162 -0.61 -9.16 12.22
CA PHE A 162 0.01 -8.51 11.06
C PHE A 162 -0.39 -7.04 10.94
N LEU A 163 -1.64 -6.71 11.27
CA LEU A 163 -2.15 -5.34 11.20
C LEU A 163 -1.31 -4.37 12.04
N LEU A 164 -0.94 -4.76 13.27
CA LEU A 164 -0.07 -3.96 14.13
C LEU A 164 1.31 -3.76 13.50
N LEU A 165 1.90 -4.84 12.99
CA LEU A 165 3.24 -4.82 12.40
C LEU A 165 3.30 -3.87 11.20
N VAL A 166 2.31 -3.94 10.32
CA VAL A 166 2.27 -3.07 9.14
C VAL A 166 1.86 -1.64 9.48
N ALA A 167 0.98 -1.43 10.46
CA ALA A 167 0.68 -0.08 10.94
C ALA A 167 1.93 0.63 11.48
N LEU A 168 2.77 -0.09 12.25
CA LEU A 168 4.06 0.43 12.69
C LEU A 168 5.03 0.63 11.52
N ALA A 169 5.12 -0.32 10.60
CA ALA A 169 5.97 -0.19 9.41
C ALA A 169 5.60 1.02 8.55
N ALA A 170 4.30 1.32 8.41
CA ALA A 170 3.80 2.51 7.72
C ALA A 170 4.15 3.81 8.47
N ALA A 171 4.12 3.78 9.81
CA ALA A 171 4.50 4.95 10.61
C ALA A 171 6.00 5.22 10.49
N VAL A 172 6.82 4.17 10.54
CA VAL A 172 8.27 4.27 10.30
C VAL A 172 8.55 4.79 8.89
N MET A 173 7.85 4.29 7.87
CA MET A 173 7.91 4.81 6.51
C MET A 173 7.57 6.30 6.46
N GLY A 174 6.54 6.74 7.18
CA GLY A 174 6.18 8.15 7.29
C GLY A 174 7.31 9.02 7.85
N VAL A 175 7.98 8.58 8.92
CA VAL A 175 9.14 9.26 9.50
C VAL A 175 10.33 9.29 8.53
N LEU A 176 10.60 8.19 7.83
CA LEU A 176 11.71 8.12 6.87
C LEU A 176 11.44 9.00 5.64
N ASN A 177 10.20 9.08 5.18
CA ASN A 177 9.81 9.92 4.05
C ASN A 177 9.98 11.42 4.35
N THR A 178 9.66 11.90 5.57
CA THR A 178 9.94 13.30 5.95
C THR A 178 11.44 13.61 6.00
N ARG A 179 12.27 12.57 6.10
CA ARG A 179 13.74 12.63 6.06
C ARG A 179 14.34 12.34 4.69
N ARG A 180 13.50 12.22 3.65
CA ARG A 180 13.91 11.92 2.28
C ARG A 180 14.62 10.57 2.12
N VAL A 181 14.38 9.62 3.02
CA VAL A 181 14.85 8.25 2.93
C VAL A 181 13.74 7.40 2.30
N PHE A 182 13.77 7.26 0.98
CA PHE A 182 12.67 6.63 0.24
C PHE A 182 12.91 5.16 -0.13
N PHE A 183 14.17 4.75 -0.28
CA PHE A 183 14.49 3.40 -0.77
C PHE A 183 14.09 2.29 0.20
N ILE A 184 14.48 2.42 1.48
CA ILE A 184 14.22 1.41 2.50
C ILE A 184 12.70 1.20 2.71
N PRO A 185 11.87 2.25 2.83
CA PRO A 185 10.42 2.07 2.82
C PRO A 185 9.86 1.45 1.54
N ALA A 186 10.39 1.81 0.37
CA ALA A 186 9.91 1.28 -0.91
C ALA A 186 10.17 -0.22 -1.09
N ILE A 187 11.25 -0.78 -0.51
CA ILE A 187 11.54 -2.22 -0.54
C ILE A 187 10.89 -2.99 0.61
N ALA A 188 10.35 -2.33 1.64
CA ALA A 188 9.76 -3.02 2.78
C ALA A 188 8.68 -4.03 2.37
N PRO A 189 7.71 -3.71 1.47
CA PRO A 189 6.68 -4.66 1.05
C PRO A 189 7.23 -5.96 0.45
N THR A 190 8.43 -5.94 -0.13
CA THR A 190 9.12 -7.11 -0.68
C THR A 190 9.36 -8.18 0.39
N MET A 191 9.53 -7.79 1.66
CA MET A 191 9.71 -8.73 2.77
C MET A 191 8.52 -9.65 2.97
N LEU A 192 7.29 -9.18 2.71
CA LEU A 192 6.10 -10.02 2.78
C LEU A 192 6.12 -11.10 1.69
N ASN A 193 6.52 -10.73 0.47
CA ASN A 193 6.64 -11.71 -0.62
C ASN A 193 7.72 -12.75 -0.31
N LEU A 194 8.90 -12.32 0.16
CA LEU A 194 9.98 -13.23 0.56
C LEU A 194 9.55 -14.17 1.70
N ALA A 195 8.88 -13.63 2.72
CA ALA A 195 8.43 -14.43 3.86
C ALA A 195 7.39 -15.47 3.46
N LEU A 196 6.46 -15.12 2.56
CA LEU A 196 5.46 -16.07 2.04
C LEU A 196 6.11 -17.16 1.16
N ILE A 197 7.08 -16.79 0.33
CA ILE A 197 7.84 -17.76 -0.46
C ILE A 197 8.59 -18.71 0.49
N ALA A 198 9.36 -18.16 1.43
CA ALA A 198 10.12 -18.94 2.40
C ALA A 198 9.22 -19.82 3.27
N SER A 199 8.05 -19.33 3.71
CA SER A 199 7.11 -20.11 4.50
C SER A 199 6.53 -21.29 3.71
N GLY A 200 6.30 -21.13 2.42
CA GLY A 200 5.85 -22.22 1.54
C GLY A 200 6.85 -23.38 1.49
N PHE A 201 8.16 -23.09 1.47
CA PHE A 201 9.20 -24.11 1.44
C PHE A 201 9.61 -24.63 2.82
N LEU A 202 9.60 -23.78 3.85
CA LEU A 202 10.19 -24.09 5.16
C LEU A 202 9.16 -24.43 6.23
N ILE A 203 8.00 -23.77 6.24
CA ILE A 203 7.02 -23.86 7.33
C ILE A 203 5.87 -24.79 6.93
N ALA A 204 5.30 -24.59 5.74
CA ALA A 204 4.16 -25.37 5.24
C ALA A 204 4.40 -26.90 5.27
N PRO A 205 5.59 -27.43 4.95
CA PRO A 205 5.84 -28.88 5.04
C PRO A 205 5.94 -29.41 6.47
N ILE A 206 6.19 -28.54 7.45
CA ILE A 206 6.33 -28.91 8.87
C ILE A 206 4.97 -28.89 9.57
N CYS A 207 4.02 -28.05 9.14
CA CYS A 207 2.69 -27.92 9.73
C CYS A 207 1.95 -29.24 9.97
N PRO A 208 1.92 -30.22 9.03
CA PRO A 208 1.27 -31.50 9.25
C PRO A 208 1.80 -32.29 10.45
N ARG A 209 3.09 -32.12 10.82
CA ARG A 209 3.68 -32.78 12.00
C ARG A 209 3.07 -32.31 13.31
N PHE A 210 2.46 -31.12 13.30
CA PHE A 210 1.77 -30.52 14.44
C PHE A 210 0.24 -30.61 14.32
N GLY A 211 -0.27 -31.41 13.37
CA GLY A 211 -1.71 -31.53 13.14
C GLY A 211 -2.35 -30.30 12.48
N LEU A 212 -1.54 -29.41 11.89
CA LEU A 212 -2.01 -28.22 11.18
C LEU A 212 -2.03 -28.46 9.67
N GLU A 213 -3.00 -27.87 8.96
CA GLU A 213 -2.97 -27.88 7.50
C GLU A 213 -1.73 -27.15 6.97
N PRO A 214 -1.09 -27.63 5.88
CA PRO A 214 0.08 -26.99 5.28
C PRO A 214 -0.09 -25.49 5.01
N ILE A 215 -1.30 -25.05 4.63
CA ILE A 215 -1.58 -23.64 4.31
C ILE A 215 -1.48 -22.73 5.53
N VAL A 216 -1.64 -23.25 6.74
CA VAL A 216 -1.46 -22.48 7.99
C VAL A 216 -0.01 -21.99 8.08
N GLY A 217 0.95 -22.69 7.48
CA GLY A 217 2.34 -22.24 7.34
C GLY A 217 2.44 -20.89 6.62
N MET A 218 1.57 -20.62 5.66
CA MET A 218 1.50 -19.34 4.96
C MET A 218 0.95 -18.22 5.86
N ALA A 219 0.06 -18.54 6.80
CA ALA A 219 -0.43 -17.58 7.79
C ALA A 219 0.69 -17.08 8.71
N PHE A 220 1.59 -17.97 9.12
CA PHE A 220 2.83 -17.58 9.80
C PHE A 220 3.76 -16.78 8.88
N GLY A 221 3.83 -17.14 7.59
CA GLY A 221 4.55 -16.35 6.58
C GLY A 221 4.08 -14.90 6.49
N VAL A 222 2.77 -14.63 6.63
CA VAL A 222 2.23 -13.26 6.71
C VAL A 222 2.80 -12.50 7.91
N LEU A 223 2.81 -13.11 9.11
CA LEU A 223 3.36 -12.50 10.32
C LEU A 223 4.86 -12.22 10.18
N LEU A 224 5.63 -13.21 9.72
CA LEU A 224 7.06 -13.05 9.47
C LEU A 224 7.34 -11.96 8.42
N GLY A 225 6.48 -11.85 7.41
CA GLY A 225 6.51 -10.80 6.42
C GLY A 225 6.29 -9.41 7.01
N GLY A 226 5.28 -9.27 7.88
CA GLY A 226 5.03 -8.03 8.63
C GLY A 226 6.20 -7.65 9.55
N LEU A 227 6.81 -8.63 10.23
CA LEU A 227 8.02 -8.40 11.03
C LEU A 227 9.16 -7.91 10.14
N GLY A 228 9.38 -8.56 8.99
CA GLY A 228 10.38 -8.14 8.02
C GLY A 228 10.14 -6.72 7.51
N GLN A 229 8.89 -6.36 7.19
CA GLN A 229 8.51 -5.00 6.77
C GLN A 229 8.86 -3.94 7.81
N LEU A 230 8.66 -4.23 9.10
CA LEU A 230 9.00 -3.31 10.17
C LEU A 230 10.52 -3.26 10.38
N PHE A 231 11.15 -4.41 10.59
CA PHE A 231 12.55 -4.48 11.01
C PHE A 231 13.55 -4.05 9.95
N ILE A 232 13.27 -4.22 8.65
CA ILE A 232 14.16 -3.72 7.59
C ILE A 232 14.31 -2.19 7.65
N GLN A 233 13.31 -1.48 8.19
CA GLN A 233 13.29 -0.02 8.28
C GLN A 233 13.89 0.51 9.59
N VAL A 234 13.96 -0.31 10.64
CA VAL A 234 14.42 0.09 11.99
C VAL A 234 15.86 0.64 12.00
N PRO A 235 16.85 0.02 11.33
CA PRO A 235 18.22 0.57 11.30
C PRO A 235 18.28 1.96 10.67
N ALA A 236 17.54 2.18 9.58
CA ALA A 236 17.45 3.49 8.93
C ALA A 236 16.78 4.52 9.85
N LEU A 237 15.74 4.11 10.59
CA LEU A 237 15.04 4.95 11.57
C LEU A 237 15.96 5.39 12.72
N TRP A 238 16.75 4.47 13.28
CA TRP A 238 17.75 4.80 14.30
C TRP A 238 18.85 5.72 13.77
N GLY A 239 19.28 5.52 12.51
CA GLY A 239 20.21 6.43 11.83
C GLY A 239 19.66 7.85 11.70
N GLN A 240 18.34 8.03 11.67
CA GLN A 240 17.67 9.33 11.71
C GLN A 240 17.43 9.85 13.15
N GLY A 241 18.12 9.30 14.15
CA GLY A 241 18.09 9.80 15.53
C GLY A 241 16.77 9.54 16.27
N PHE A 242 15.85 8.78 15.67
CA PHE A 242 14.67 8.32 16.37
C PHE A 242 15.07 7.26 17.39
N ARG A 243 14.61 7.42 18.63
CA ARG A 243 14.71 6.43 19.69
C ARG A 243 13.32 6.23 20.25
N TRP A 244 12.90 4.97 20.35
CA TRP A 244 11.61 4.65 20.92
C TRP A 244 11.59 5.01 22.41
N ARG A 245 10.57 5.76 22.82
CA ARG A 245 10.27 6.13 24.19
C ARG A 245 8.81 5.79 24.47
N PRO A 246 8.48 5.06 25.56
CA PRO A 246 7.11 4.71 25.90
C PRO A 246 6.37 5.90 26.52
N GLU A 247 6.20 6.98 25.74
CA GLU A 247 5.39 8.15 26.10
C GLU A 247 4.02 8.05 25.42
N ILE A 248 2.94 8.08 26.20
CA ILE A 248 1.58 8.02 25.68
C ILE A 248 0.86 9.30 26.07
N SER A 249 0.34 10.01 25.07
CA SER A 249 -0.55 11.16 25.28
C SER A 249 -1.63 11.19 24.20
N PHE A 250 -2.83 10.72 24.57
CA PHE A 250 -4.01 10.75 23.69
C PHE A 250 -4.55 12.16 23.44
N ARG A 251 -4.11 13.14 24.24
CA ARG A 251 -4.56 14.54 24.17
C ARG A 251 -3.53 15.46 23.52
N ASP A 252 -2.41 14.92 23.04
CA ASP A 252 -1.42 15.74 22.35
C ASP A 252 -2.03 16.35 21.07
N PRO A 253 -1.89 17.67 20.83
CA PRO A 253 -2.48 18.34 19.68
C PRO A 253 -2.05 17.74 18.34
N GLY A 254 -0.82 17.23 18.24
CA GLY A 254 -0.31 16.58 17.03
C GLY A 254 -1.00 15.26 16.76
N VAL A 255 -1.18 14.43 17.80
CA VAL A 255 -1.90 13.15 17.71
C VAL A 255 -3.36 13.39 17.35
N LEU A 256 -4.04 14.31 18.03
CA LEU A 256 -5.44 14.65 17.73
C LEU A 256 -5.60 15.15 16.30
N ARG A 257 -4.72 16.03 15.84
CA ARG A 257 -4.74 16.51 14.46
C ARG A 257 -4.62 15.36 13.45
N ILE A 258 -3.74 14.40 13.70
CA ILE A 258 -3.60 13.22 12.83
C ILE A 258 -4.90 12.42 12.82
N VAL A 259 -5.47 12.10 13.98
CA VAL A 259 -6.73 11.34 14.09
C VAL A 259 -7.88 12.07 13.40
N THR A 260 -8.01 13.39 13.57
CA THR A 260 -9.05 14.19 12.91
C THR A 260 -8.90 14.20 11.39
N LEU A 261 -7.67 14.23 10.87
CA LEU A 261 -7.41 14.16 9.43
C LEU A 261 -7.57 12.73 8.86
N MET A 262 -7.33 11.72 9.69
CA MET A 262 -7.53 10.32 9.30
C MET A 262 -9.01 9.99 9.06
N ALA A 263 -9.94 10.56 9.84
CA ALA A 263 -11.36 10.25 9.71
C ALA A 263 -11.94 10.52 8.30
N PRO A 264 -11.79 11.74 7.70
CA PRO A 264 -12.27 11.98 6.34
C PRO A 264 -11.49 11.19 5.29
N ALA A 265 -10.19 10.96 5.48
CA ALA A 265 -9.39 10.14 4.58
C ALA A 265 -9.86 8.67 4.56
N ALA A 266 -10.17 8.12 5.73
CA ALA A 266 -10.72 6.77 5.87
C ALA A 266 -12.09 6.66 5.19
N VAL A 267 -12.98 7.66 5.34
CA VAL A 267 -14.26 7.70 4.62
C VAL A 267 -14.05 7.69 3.10
N GLY A 268 -13.08 8.46 2.59
CA GLY A 268 -12.75 8.48 1.17
C GLY A 268 -12.27 7.13 0.63
N LEU A 269 -11.58 6.34 1.46
CA LEU A 269 -11.08 5.02 1.10
C LEU A 269 -12.09 3.89 1.38
N ALA A 270 -13.08 4.13 2.22
CA ALA A 270 -14.07 3.12 2.64
C ALA A 270 -14.85 2.57 1.44
N ALA A 271 -15.15 3.38 0.42
CA ALA A 271 -15.89 2.93 -0.75
C ALA A 271 -15.20 1.74 -1.47
N THR A 272 -13.88 1.80 -1.63
CA THR A 272 -13.11 0.70 -2.22
C THR A 272 -13.10 -0.53 -1.32
N GLN A 273 -12.97 -0.35 -0.01
CA GLN A 273 -12.96 -1.46 0.95
C GLN A 273 -14.33 -2.15 1.04
N VAL A 274 -15.42 -1.38 1.00
CA VAL A 274 -16.80 -1.89 0.93
C VAL A 274 -17.00 -2.69 -0.35
N ASN A 275 -16.49 -2.22 -1.49
CA ASN A 275 -16.57 -2.99 -2.74
C ASN A 275 -15.86 -4.35 -2.62
N ILE A 276 -14.64 -4.36 -2.09
CA ILE A 276 -13.88 -5.61 -1.89
C ILE A 276 -14.59 -6.55 -0.91
N PHE A 277 -15.17 -6.00 0.16
CA PHE A 277 -15.98 -6.77 1.11
C PHE A 277 -17.19 -7.41 0.42
N VAL A 278 -18.00 -6.64 -0.30
CA VAL A 278 -19.18 -7.12 -1.02
C VAL A 278 -18.80 -8.20 -2.05
N ASN A 279 -17.71 -8.00 -2.79
CA ASN A 279 -17.25 -8.99 -3.75
C ASN A 279 -16.84 -10.30 -3.07
N THR A 280 -16.16 -10.22 -1.92
CA THR A 280 -15.75 -11.40 -1.14
C THR A 280 -16.97 -12.11 -0.56
N PHE A 281 -17.93 -11.35 -0.04
CA PHE A 281 -19.21 -11.85 0.47
C PHE A 281 -19.97 -12.64 -0.60
N LEU A 282 -20.19 -12.03 -1.77
CA LEU A 282 -20.89 -12.68 -2.88
C LEU A 282 -20.13 -13.89 -3.42
N ALA A 283 -18.80 -13.78 -3.59
CA ALA A 283 -17.97 -14.89 -4.05
C ALA A 283 -17.95 -16.08 -3.07
N SER A 284 -18.15 -15.83 -1.77
CA SER A 284 -18.22 -16.90 -0.77
C SER A 284 -19.46 -17.79 -0.91
N LEU A 285 -20.54 -17.27 -1.51
CA LEU A 285 -21.80 -17.99 -1.73
C LEU A 285 -21.78 -18.85 -3.00
N LEU A 286 -20.72 -18.75 -3.80
CA LEU A 286 -20.52 -19.49 -5.03
C LEU A 286 -19.74 -20.79 -4.78
N PRO A 287 -19.62 -21.70 -5.78
CA PRO A 287 -18.86 -22.93 -5.65
C PRO A 287 -17.43 -22.72 -5.15
N GLN A 288 -16.87 -23.76 -4.52
CA GLN A 288 -15.50 -23.74 -4.00
C GLN A 288 -14.50 -23.32 -5.07
N GLY A 289 -13.55 -22.45 -4.69
CA GLY A 289 -12.56 -21.86 -5.58
C GLY A 289 -12.95 -20.49 -6.13
N SER A 290 -14.22 -20.08 -6.03
CA SER A 290 -14.70 -18.80 -6.58
C SER A 290 -13.97 -17.58 -6.01
N VAL A 291 -13.69 -17.56 -4.71
CA VAL A 291 -12.91 -16.47 -4.08
C VAL A 291 -11.49 -16.45 -4.65
N SER A 292 -10.87 -17.62 -4.77
CA SER A 292 -9.54 -17.77 -5.35
C SER A 292 -9.46 -17.31 -6.80
N TRP A 293 -10.38 -17.76 -7.67
CA TRP A 293 -10.42 -17.37 -9.08
C TRP A 293 -10.63 -15.87 -9.24
N LEU A 294 -11.53 -15.29 -8.44
CA LEU A 294 -11.78 -13.85 -8.46
C LEU A 294 -10.51 -13.07 -8.09
N ASN A 295 -9.78 -13.51 -7.06
CA ASN A 295 -8.53 -12.87 -6.66
C ASN A 295 -7.43 -12.95 -7.73
N TYR A 296 -7.27 -14.11 -8.39
CA TYR A 296 -6.33 -14.24 -9.52
C TYR A 296 -6.73 -13.33 -10.70
N ALA A 297 -8.02 -13.27 -11.04
CA ALA A 297 -8.53 -12.38 -12.09
C ALA A 297 -8.30 -10.89 -11.76
N TYR A 298 -8.56 -10.48 -10.52
CA TYR A 298 -8.28 -9.11 -10.04
C TYR A 298 -6.81 -8.73 -10.21
N ARG A 299 -5.88 -9.67 -10.00
CA ARG A 299 -4.44 -9.42 -10.16
C ARG A 299 -4.08 -9.12 -11.60
N LEU A 300 -4.60 -9.90 -12.55
CA LEU A 300 -4.39 -9.66 -13.98
C LEU A 300 -4.96 -8.32 -14.42
N MET A 301 -6.12 -7.93 -13.88
CA MET A 301 -6.74 -6.63 -14.16
C MET A 301 -5.93 -5.45 -13.62
N GLN A 302 -5.22 -5.60 -12.49
CA GLN A 302 -4.39 -4.53 -11.94
C GLN A 302 -3.16 -4.19 -12.79
N LEU A 303 -2.68 -5.11 -13.63
CA LEU A 303 -1.49 -4.88 -14.47
C LEU A 303 -1.71 -3.70 -15.44
N PRO A 304 -2.73 -3.72 -16.32
CA PRO A 304 -3.02 -2.57 -17.20
C PRO A 304 -3.39 -1.30 -16.43
N ILE A 305 -4.15 -1.42 -15.34
CA ILE A 305 -4.55 -0.26 -14.50
C ILE A 305 -3.30 0.43 -13.96
N GLY A 306 -2.35 -0.34 -13.42
CA GLY A 306 -1.11 0.18 -12.87
C GLY A 306 -0.16 0.71 -13.94
N LEU A 307 -0.05 0.03 -15.08
CA LEU A 307 0.90 0.39 -16.14
C LEU A 307 0.45 1.63 -16.92
N PHE A 308 -0.83 1.71 -17.28
CA PHE A 308 -1.34 2.79 -18.13
C PHE A 308 -2.10 3.82 -17.31
N GLY A 309 -3.07 3.38 -16.50
CA GLY A 309 -3.95 4.30 -15.76
C GLY A 309 -3.19 5.15 -14.75
N VAL A 310 -2.47 4.52 -13.82
CA VAL A 310 -1.72 5.23 -12.77
C VAL A 310 -0.59 6.08 -13.36
N ALA A 311 0.11 5.58 -14.39
CA ALA A 311 1.18 6.33 -15.05
C ALA A 311 0.66 7.61 -15.73
N ILE A 312 -0.41 7.51 -16.52
CA ILE A 312 -1.03 8.67 -17.17
C ILE A 312 -1.54 9.64 -16.11
N ALA A 313 -2.29 9.15 -15.12
CA ALA A 313 -2.83 10.00 -14.05
C ALA A 313 -1.72 10.76 -13.32
N THR A 314 -0.60 10.11 -13.00
CA THR A 314 0.52 10.75 -12.29
C THR A 314 1.13 11.88 -13.11
N VAL A 315 1.36 11.65 -14.40
CA VAL A 315 1.96 12.65 -15.30
C VAL A 315 1.01 13.82 -15.54
N THR A 316 -0.25 13.53 -15.83
CA THR A 316 -1.21 14.56 -16.24
C THR A 316 -1.81 15.31 -15.05
N LEU A 317 -1.82 14.73 -13.85
CA LEU A 317 -2.32 15.40 -12.64
C LEU A 317 -1.51 16.65 -12.28
N ALA A 318 -0.18 16.62 -12.45
CA ALA A 318 0.66 17.79 -12.20
C ALA A 318 0.30 18.95 -13.14
N GLU A 319 0.04 18.63 -14.41
CA GLU A 319 -0.33 19.60 -15.43
C GLU A 319 -1.76 20.12 -15.24
N VAL A 320 -2.73 19.23 -14.95
CA VAL A 320 -4.10 19.59 -14.61
C VAL A 320 -4.14 20.49 -13.38
N SER A 321 -3.35 20.18 -12.34
CA SER A 321 -3.27 21.00 -11.12
C SER A 321 -2.71 22.40 -11.42
N ARG A 322 -1.69 22.48 -12.28
CA ARG A 322 -1.11 23.76 -12.71
C ARG A 322 -2.10 24.61 -13.50
N HIS A 323 -2.80 24.03 -14.48
CA HIS A 323 -3.81 24.74 -15.26
C HIS A 323 -5.00 25.18 -14.39
N ALA A 324 -5.44 24.32 -13.45
CA ALA A 324 -6.50 24.64 -12.50
C ALA A 324 -6.12 25.85 -11.61
N ALA A 325 -4.91 25.85 -11.04
CA ALA A 325 -4.42 26.93 -10.19
C ALA A 325 -4.34 28.27 -10.94
N ARG A 326 -3.98 28.24 -12.23
CA ARG A 326 -3.91 29.42 -13.10
C ARG A 326 -5.24 29.81 -13.73
N LYS A 327 -6.31 29.05 -13.48
CA LYS A 327 -7.64 29.22 -14.09
C LYS A 327 -7.63 29.10 -15.63
N GLU A 328 -6.67 28.36 -16.19
CA GLU A 328 -6.50 28.06 -17.61
C GLU A 328 -7.46 26.93 -18.04
N MET A 329 -8.76 27.24 -18.10
CA MET A 329 -9.82 26.23 -18.35
C MET A 329 -9.72 25.51 -19.71
N PRO A 330 -9.38 26.18 -20.84
CA PRO A 330 -9.22 25.49 -22.13
C PRO A 330 -8.12 24.44 -22.11
N GLU A 331 -6.97 24.76 -21.54
CA GLU A 331 -5.80 23.90 -21.40
C GLU A 331 -6.11 22.74 -20.47
N LEU A 332 -6.77 23.01 -19.34
CA LEU A 332 -7.25 21.97 -18.42
C LEU A 332 -8.15 20.96 -19.14
N LYS A 333 -9.14 21.43 -19.92
CA LYS A 333 -10.01 20.55 -20.72
C LYS A 333 -9.23 19.76 -21.75
N ARG A 334 -8.24 20.37 -22.40
CA ARG A 334 -7.38 19.72 -23.40
C ARG A 334 -6.55 18.60 -22.75
N THR A 335 -5.94 18.85 -21.60
CA THR A 335 -5.13 17.87 -20.87
C THR A 335 -5.97 16.71 -20.34
N ILE A 336 -7.16 16.98 -19.79
CA ILE A 336 -8.09 15.92 -19.37
C ILE A 336 -8.56 15.10 -20.57
N SER A 337 -8.97 15.74 -21.66
CA SER A 337 -9.42 15.06 -22.89
C SER A 337 -8.31 14.18 -23.48
N PHE A 338 -7.08 14.68 -23.53
CA PHE A 338 -5.91 13.90 -23.93
C PHE A 338 -5.70 12.70 -23.01
N SER A 339 -5.73 12.90 -21.69
CA SER A 339 -5.57 11.82 -20.69
C SER A 339 -6.60 10.72 -20.87
N LEU A 340 -7.88 11.09 -21.06
CA LEU A 340 -8.97 10.14 -21.27
C LEU A 340 -8.84 9.40 -22.59
N ARG A 341 -8.56 10.10 -23.70
CA ARG A 341 -8.40 9.49 -25.02
C ARG A 341 -7.20 8.56 -25.07
N PHE A 342 -6.06 8.99 -24.55
CA PHE A 342 -4.85 8.18 -24.50
C PHE A 342 -5.01 6.99 -23.56
N GLY A 343 -5.65 7.20 -22.41
CA GLY A 343 -6.05 6.13 -21.49
C GLY A 343 -6.89 5.07 -22.19
N LEU A 344 -7.99 5.48 -22.84
CA LEU A 344 -8.85 4.58 -23.61
C LEU A 344 -8.12 3.87 -24.75
N PHE A 345 -7.26 4.60 -25.48
CA PHE A 345 -6.45 4.05 -26.57
C PHE A 345 -5.52 2.93 -26.10
N LEU A 346 -5.01 2.98 -24.86
CA LEU A 346 -4.18 1.92 -24.29
C LEU A 346 -5.01 0.82 -23.61
N THR A 347 -6.07 1.19 -22.89
CA THR A 347 -6.86 0.22 -22.12
C THR A 347 -7.77 -0.62 -23.01
N LEU A 348 -8.32 -0.09 -24.11
CA LEU A 348 -9.19 -0.87 -25.00
C LEU A 348 -8.45 -2.05 -25.65
N PRO A 349 -7.26 -1.88 -26.27
CA PRO A 349 -6.48 -3.01 -26.77
C PRO A 349 -6.06 -3.96 -25.65
N ALA A 350 -5.67 -3.46 -24.47
CA ALA A 350 -5.30 -4.30 -23.35
C ALA A 350 -6.48 -5.19 -22.89
N THR A 351 -7.70 -4.65 -22.84
CA THR A 351 -8.92 -5.41 -22.56
C THR A 351 -9.15 -6.48 -23.63
N MET A 352 -9.05 -6.12 -24.91
CA MET A 352 -9.22 -7.08 -26.02
C MET A 352 -8.19 -8.22 -25.95
N ILE A 353 -6.93 -7.90 -25.66
CA ILE A 353 -5.84 -8.88 -25.50
C ILE A 353 -6.12 -9.79 -24.30
N LEU A 354 -6.48 -9.23 -23.13
CA LEU A 354 -6.79 -10.02 -21.95
C LEU A 354 -8.03 -10.90 -22.15
N MET A 355 -9.02 -10.46 -22.90
CA MET A 355 -10.20 -11.27 -23.24
C MET A 355 -9.85 -12.38 -24.25
N ALA A 356 -9.12 -12.05 -25.33
CA ALA A 356 -8.76 -13.02 -26.38
C ALA A 356 -7.75 -14.07 -25.89
N LEU A 357 -6.81 -13.66 -25.04
CA LEU A 357 -5.77 -14.52 -24.47
C LEU A 357 -6.07 -14.94 -23.02
N ALA A 358 -7.33 -14.83 -22.56
CA ALA A 358 -7.71 -15.14 -21.18
C ALA A 358 -7.22 -16.53 -20.74
N HIS A 359 -7.57 -17.56 -21.52
CA HIS A 359 -7.19 -18.94 -21.22
C HIS A 359 -5.67 -19.16 -21.30
N PRO A 360 -4.93 -18.79 -22.37
CA PRO A 360 -3.49 -19.02 -22.41
C PRO A 360 -2.71 -18.22 -21.36
N ILE A 361 -3.16 -17.01 -20.99
CA ILE A 361 -2.52 -16.22 -19.91
C ILE A 361 -2.70 -16.91 -18.57
N VAL A 362 -3.93 -17.34 -18.25
CA VAL A 362 -4.21 -18.06 -17.01
C VAL A 362 -3.47 -19.41 -16.98
N ALA A 363 -3.43 -20.12 -18.11
CA ALA A 363 -2.69 -21.36 -18.23
C ALA A 363 -1.20 -21.16 -17.95
N LEU A 364 -0.58 -20.20 -18.66
CA LEU A 364 0.84 -19.91 -18.54
C LEU A 364 1.24 -19.38 -17.16
N LEU A 365 0.37 -18.63 -16.48
CA LEU A 365 0.72 -18.02 -15.20
C LEU A 365 0.35 -18.91 -14.01
N TYR A 366 -0.77 -19.62 -14.09
CA TYR A 366 -1.37 -20.27 -12.93
C TYR A 366 -1.57 -21.78 -13.10
N GLN A 367 -1.75 -22.33 -14.30
CA GLN A 367 -1.92 -23.80 -14.52
C GLN A 367 -0.60 -24.57 -14.40
N HIS A 368 -0.03 -24.56 -13.21
CA HIS A 368 1.11 -25.38 -12.81
C HIS A 368 0.79 -26.12 -11.51
N GLY A 369 1.27 -27.36 -11.37
CA GLY A 369 1.11 -28.14 -10.15
C GLY A 369 -0.36 -28.54 -9.90
N ARG A 370 -0.93 -28.11 -8.77
CA ARG A 370 -2.30 -28.49 -8.33
C ARG A 370 -3.41 -27.60 -8.90
N PHE A 371 -3.08 -26.66 -9.77
CA PHE A 371 -4.05 -25.76 -10.38
C PHE A 371 -4.74 -26.48 -11.54
N GLY A 372 -6.06 -26.63 -11.46
CA GLY A 372 -6.88 -27.39 -12.41
C GLY A 372 -6.96 -26.79 -13.80
#